data_AF-A0A7K5THL5-F1
#
_entry.id   AF-A0A7K5THL5-F1
#
_cell.length_a   1.000
_cell.length_b   1.000
_cell.length_c   1.000
_cell.angle_alpha   90.00
_cell.angle_beta   90.00
_cell.angle_gamma   90.00
#
_symmetry.space_group_name_H-M   'P 1'
#
loop_
_entity.id
_entity.type
_entity.pdbx_description
1 polymer ?
#
loop_
_entity_poly.entity_id
_entity_poly.type
_entity_poly.pdbx_seq_one_letter_code
_entity_poly.pdbx_strand_id
1 'polypeptide(L)' 'PKRYKANYCSGQCEYMFMQKYPHTHLVQQANPRGSAGPCCTPTKMSPINMLYFNDKQQIIYGKIPGMVVDRC' A
#
# COMPACT_ATOMS: atom_id res chain seq x y z
N PRO A 1 18.18 7.05 -0.13
CA PRO A 1 19.01 6.84 -1.35
C PRO A 1 18.64 7.88 -2.41
N LYS A 2 19.49 8.15 -3.41
CA LYS A 2 19.18 9.14 -4.47
C LYS A 2 18.01 8.68 -5.37
N ARG A 3 17.89 7.37 -5.62
CA ARG A 3 16.78 6.72 -6.33
C ARG A 3 16.48 5.37 -5.67
N TYR A 4 15.25 4.91 -5.74
CA TYR A 4 14.83 3.57 -5.31
C TYR A 4 13.58 3.14 -6.09
N LYS A 5 13.29 1.83 -6.10
CA LYS A 5 12.10 1.28 -6.73
C LYS A 5 10.97 1.21 -5.70
N ALA A 6 10.05 2.17 -5.76
CA ALA A 6 8.87 2.19 -4.88
C ALA A 6 7.81 1.16 -5.32
N ASN A 7 7.70 0.92 -6.63
CA ASN A 7 6.63 0.14 -7.27
C ASN A 7 5.24 0.75 -7.02
N TYR A 8 4.20 0.20 -7.66
CA TYR A 8 2.82 0.62 -7.48
C TYR A 8 1.86 -0.52 -7.82
N CYS A 9 0.62 -0.43 -7.32
CA CYS A 9 -0.45 -1.37 -7.63
C CYS A 9 -1.40 -0.77 -8.67
N SER A 10 -1.73 -1.56 -9.68
CA SER A 10 -2.73 -1.21 -10.68
C SER A 10 -3.30 -2.49 -11.29
N GLY A 11 -4.61 -2.53 -11.51
CA GLY A 11 -5.32 -3.69 -12.04
C GLY A 11 -6.80 -3.66 -11.68
N GLN A 12 -7.60 -4.42 -12.41
CA GLN A 12 -9.00 -4.63 -12.08
C GLN A 12 -9.13 -5.64 -10.93
N CYS A 13 -9.98 -5.33 -9.96
CA CYS A 13 -10.36 -6.26 -8.91
C CYS A 13 -11.73 -6.84 -9.23
N GLU A 14 -11.75 -8.05 -9.77
CA GLU A 14 -13.00 -8.77 -9.97
C GLU A 14 -13.55 -9.27 -8.64
N TYR A 15 -14.88 -9.34 -8.56
CA TYR A 15 -15.62 -9.70 -7.35
C TYR A 15 -15.32 -11.11 -6.83
N MET A 16 -14.71 -11.97 -7.66
CA MET A 16 -14.42 -13.38 -7.35
C MET A 16 -12.94 -13.71 -7.18
N PHE A 17 -12.01 -12.83 -7.58
CA PHE A 17 -10.58 -13.13 -7.57
C PHE A 17 -9.82 -12.31 -6.52
N MET A 18 -9.11 -13.01 -5.64
CA MET A 18 -8.14 -12.48 -4.66
C MET A 18 -8.68 -11.70 -3.45
N GLN A 19 -9.82 -12.10 -2.88
CA GLN A 19 -10.20 -11.62 -1.55
C GLN A 19 -9.42 -12.38 -0.47
N LYS A 20 -8.24 -11.88 -0.07
CA LYS A 20 -7.51 -12.40 1.10
C LYS A 20 -8.35 -12.32 2.38
N TYR A 21 -9.29 -11.38 2.43
CA TYR A 21 -10.13 -11.15 3.57
C TYR A 21 -11.62 -11.29 3.22
N PRO A 22 -12.38 -12.11 3.95
CA PRO A 22 -13.81 -12.35 3.65
C PRO A 22 -14.69 -11.12 3.92
N HIS A 23 -14.22 -10.15 4.71
CA HIS A 23 -15.01 -8.96 5.05
C HIS A 23 -15.33 -8.10 3.82
N THR A 24 -14.48 -8.08 2.79
CA THR A 24 -14.73 -7.28 1.59
C THR A 24 -15.98 -7.73 0.84
N HIS A 25 -16.18 -9.05 0.75
CA HIS A 25 -17.38 -9.63 0.13
C HIS A 25 -18.63 -9.32 0.96
N LEU A 26 -18.54 -9.40 2.29
CA LEU A 26 -19.65 -9.11 3.19
C LEU A 26 -20.07 -7.63 3.13
N VAL A 27 -19.11 -6.69 3.15
CA VAL A 27 -19.38 -5.25 3.06
C VAL A 27 -20.07 -4.90 1.76
N GLN A 28 -19.65 -5.53 0.66
CA GLN A 28 -20.26 -5.30 -0.63
C GLN A 28 -21.71 -5.84 -0.70
N GLN A 29 -21.97 -7.03 -0.15
CA GLN A 29 -23.33 -7.57 -0.07
C GLN A 29 -24.24 -6.74 0.85
N ALA A 30 -23.70 -6.23 1.95
CA ALA A 30 -24.44 -5.43 2.91
C ALA A 30 -24.78 -4.01 2.38
N ASN A 31 -23.92 -3.42 1.54
CA ASN A 31 -24.14 -2.10 0.97
C ASN A 31 -23.66 -1.97 -0.50
N PRO A 32 -24.36 -2.60 -1.46
CA PRO A 32 -23.95 -2.63 -2.86
C PRO A 32 -24.05 -1.28 -3.57
N ARG A 33 -24.77 -0.30 -3.00
CA ARG A 33 -24.91 1.06 -3.56
C ARG A 33 -23.93 2.08 -2.95
N GLY A 34 -23.32 1.77 -1.80
CA GLY A 34 -22.39 2.66 -1.10
C GLY A 34 -20.93 2.20 -1.09
N SER A 35 -20.65 0.95 -1.46
CA SER A 35 -19.29 0.44 -1.58
C SER A 35 -18.80 0.52 -3.04
N ALA A 36 -17.67 1.19 -3.27
CA ALA A 36 -17.05 1.34 -4.60
C ALA A 36 -16.45 0.02 -5.16
N GLY A 37 -16.74 -1.12 -4.53
CA GLY A 37 -16.15 -2.42 -4.86
C GLY A 37 -14.73 -2.60 -4.32
N PRO A 38 -14.11 -3.76 -4.57
CA PRO A 38 -12.72 -4.01 -4.19
C PRO A 38 -11.74 -3.14 -4.99
N CYS A 39 -10.64 -2.72 -4.37
CA CYS A 39 -9.60 -1.91 -5.01
C CYS A 39 -8.23 -2.60 -4.97
N CYS A 40 -7.43 -2.39 -6.02
CA CYS A 40 -6.09 -2.92 -6.12
C CYS A 40 -5.15 -2.07 -5.25
N THR A 41 -4.75 -2.61 -4.10
CA THR A 41 -3.98 -1.89 -3.07
C THR A 41 -2.83 -2.76 -2.54
N PRO A 42 -1.72 -2.18 -2.07
CA PRO A 42 -0.62 -2.96 -1.49
C PRO A 42 -1.06 -3.81 -0.31
N THR A 43 -0.78 -5.12 -0.36
CA THR A 43 -0.99 -6.06 0.76
C THR A 43 0.28 -6.33 1.56
N LYS A 44 1.45 -5.94 1.05
CA LYS A 44 2.73 -5.99 1.76
C LYS A 44 3.64 -4.83 1.32
N MET A 45 4.21 -4.13 2.30
CA MET A 45 5.15 -3.05 2.06
C MET A 45 6.42 -3.23 2.88
N SER A 46 7.54 -2.80 2.30
CA SER A 46 8.85 -2.80 2.93
C SER A 46 9.34 -1.39 3.26
N PRO A 47 10.10 -1.24 4.36
CA PRO A 47 10.76 0.01 4.72
C PRO A 47 12.03 0.25 3.88
N ILE A 48 12.51 1.49 3.85
CA ILE A 48 13.85 1.81 3.34
C ILE A 48 14.68 2.54 4.39
N ASN A 49 16.00 2.36 4.36
CA ASN A 49 16.91 3.18 5.13
C ASN A 49 17.27 4.44 4.33
N MET A 50 17.17 5.60 4.98
CA MET A 50 17.39 6.90 4.36
C MET A 50 18.29 7.77 5.23
N LEU A 51 19.24 8.43 4.55
CA LEU A 51 20.02 9.52 5.11
C LEU A 51 19.40 10.82 4.61
N TYR A 52 18.98 11.70 5.51
CA TYR A 52 18.31 12.97 5.16
C TYR A 52 18.56 14.05 6.22
N PHE A 53 18.33 15.32 5.85
CA PHE A 53 18.34 16.44 6.79
C PHE A 53 16.97 16.60 7.42
N ASN A 54 16.91 16.73 8.75
CA ASN A 54 15.68 17.13 9.45
C ASN A 54 15.49 18.66 9.43
N ASP A 55 14.39 19.15 10.00
CA ASP A 55 14.06 20.59 10.04
C ASP A 55 15.10 21.44 10.80
N LYS A 56 15.93 20.80 11.64
CA LYS A 56 17.03 21.44 12.38
C LYS A 56 18.37 21.37 11.62
N GLN A 57 18.34 21.01 10.33
CA GLN A 57 19.52 20.84 9.48
C GLN A 57 20.52 19.79 10.00
N GLN A 58 20.05 18.81 10.78
CA GLN A 58 20.87 17.71 11.27
C GLN A 58 20.74 16.50 10.33
N ILE A 59 21.86 15.78 10.14
CA ILE A 59 21.89 14.55 9.35
C ILE A 59 21.30 13.40 10.18
N ILE A 60 20.26 12.77 9.68
CA ILE A 60 19.57 11.64 10.31
C ILE A 60 19.68 10.41 9.40
N TYR A 61 20.07 9.28 10.00
CA TYR A 61 19.93 7.96 9.40
C TYR A 61 18.72 7.25 10.02
N GLY A 62 17.68 7.06 9.22
CA GLY A 62 16.41 6.52 9.70
C GLY A 62 15.84 5.44 8.79
N LYS A 63 15.03 4.56 9.38
CA LYS A 63 14.27 3.53 8.68
C LYS A 63 12.84 4.02 8.47
N ILE A 64 12.47 4.34 7.23
CA ILE A 64 11.16 4.89 6.88
C ILE A 64 10.23 3.74 6.45
N PRO A 65 9.12 3.47 7.17
CA PRO A 65 8.18 2.39 6.87
C PRO A 65 7.29 2.71 5.65
N GLY A 66 6.74 1.67 5.01
CA GLY A 66 5.73 1.84 3.95
C GLY A 66 6.25 2.49 2.66
N MET A 67 7.52 2.26 2.30
CA MET A 67 8.15 2.98 1.18
C MET A 67 8.20 2.15 -0.11
N VAL A 68 8.25 0.82 -0.02
CA VAL A 68 8.28 -0.08 -1.19
C VAL A 68 7.09 -1.00 -1.19
N VAL A 69 6.37 -1.09 -2.30
CA VAL A 69 5.33 -2.09 -2.53
C VAL A 69 5.99 -3.41 -2.92
N ASP A 70 5.84 -4.42 -2.06
CA ASP A 70 6.34 -5.78 -2.30
C ASP A 70 5.29 -6.66 -2.96
N ARG A 71 4.02 -6.43 -2.59
CA ARG A 71 2.89 -7.21 -3.09
C ARG A 71 1.62 -6.37 -3.12
N CYS A 72 0.94 -6.44 -4.26
CA CYS A 72 -0.49 -6.25 -4.40
C CYS A 72 -1.06 -7.68 -4.24
#